data_AF-A0A354V1P7-F1
#
_entry.id   AF-A0A354V1P7-F1
#
_cell.length_a   1.000
_cell.length_b   1.000
_cell.length_c   1.000
_cell.angle_alpha   90.00
_cell.angle_beta   90.00
_cell.angle_gamma   90.00
#
_symmetry.space_group_name_H-M   'P 1'
#
loop_
_entity.id
_entity.type
_entity.pdbx_description
1 polymer ?
#
loop_
_entity_poly.entity_id
_entity_poly.type
_entity_poly.pdbx_seq_one_letter_code
_entity_poly.pdbx_strand_id
1 'polypeptide(L)'
;GEGGEEADRYVRLPNGDSERSAIKQVASGRFGVTTEYLVNADDIQIKMAQGAKPGEGGQLPGHKVDKNIAKVRHSTPGVGLISPPPHHDI
;
A
#
# COMPACT_ATOMS: atom_id res chain seq x y z
N GLY A 1 -3.07 3.49 -3.12
CA GLY A 1 -3.19 2.13 -3.67
C GLY A 1 -2.73 1.10 -2.64
N GLU A 2 -2.63 -0.19 -3.02
CA GLU A 2 -2.40 -1.32 -2.08
C GLU A 2 -0.97 -1.46 -1.50
N GLY A 3 -0.07 -0.53 -1.80
CA GLY A 3 1.37 -0.71 -1.61
C GLY A 3 1.98 0.03 -0.42
N GLY A 4 1.17 0.65 0.43
CA GLY A 4 1.62 1.62 1.43
C GLY A 4 1.90 3.00 0.83
N GLU A 5 2.48 3.88 1.64
CA GLU A 5 2.94 5.23 1.28
C GLU A 5 4.12 5.60 2.19
N GLU A 6 5.13 6.28 1.64
CA GLU A 6 6.26 6.77 2.41
C GLU A 6 5.84 7.90 3.37
N ALA A 7 6.31 7.85 4.61
CA ALA A 7 5.86 8.78 5.66
C ALA A 7 6.35 10.23 5.48
N ASP A 8 7.43 10.44 4.74
CA ASP A 8 7.94 11.76 4.37
C ASP A 8 6.92 12.54 3.51
N ARG A 9 6.08 11.85 2.72
CA ARG A 9 5.02 12.45 1.91
C ARG A 9 3.91 13.09 2.73
N TYR A 10 3.83 12.82 4.03
CA TYR A 10 2.85 13.43 4.93
C TYR A 10 3.20 14.88 5.27
N VAL A 11 4.46 15.27 5.10
CA VAL A 11 4.92 16.64 5.29
C VAL A 11 4.69 17.43 3.99
N ARG A 12 4.15 18.64 4.12
CA ARG A 12 4.00 19.54 2.97
C ARG A 12 5.36 19.98 2.44
N LEU A 13 5.45 20.11 1.12
CA LEU A 13 6.60 20.65 0.44
C LEU A 13 6.78 22.15 0.77
N PRO A 14 7.98 22.72 0.59
CA PRO A 14 8.24 24.14 0.89
C PRO A 14 7.35 25.13 0.13
N ASN A 15 6.84 24.73 -1.03
CA ASN A 15 5.92 25.53 -1.84
C ASN A 15 4.44 25.43 -1.39
N GLY A 16 4.15 24.61 -0.36
CA GLY A 16 2.81 24.38 0.17
C GLY A 16 2.08 23.17 -0.41
N ASP A 17 2.63 22.53 -1.44
CA ASP A 17 2.03 21.34 -2.06
C ASP A 17 2.11 20.12 -1.14
N SER A 18 1.24 19.13 -1.40
CA SER A 18 1.16 17.90 -0.63
C SER A 18 1.31 16.70 -1.55
N GLU A 19 2.27 15.83 -1.25
CA GLU A 19 2.44 14.54 -1.93
C GLU A 19 1.64 13.40 -1.28
N ARG A 20 1.07 13.63 -0.10
CA ARG A 20 0.19 12.69 0.59
C ARG A 20 -1.01 12.32 -0.28
N SER A 21 -1.28 11.03 -0.46
CA SER A 21 -2.52 10.61 -1.13
C SER A 21 -3.72 10.82 -0.21
N ALA A 22 -4.78 11.48 -0.68
CA ALA A 22 -6.00 11.69 0.10
C ALA A 22 -6.71 10.36 0.45
N ILE A 23 -6.72 9.41 -0.49
CA ILE A 23 -7.34 8.10 -0.30
C ILE A 23 -6.26 7.05 -0.01
N LYS A 24 -6.43 6.35 1.10
CA LYS A 24 -5.55 5.27 1.56
C LYS A 24 -6.27 3.94 1.43
N GLN A 25 -5.57 2.89 1.03
CA GLN A 25 -6.20 1.62 0.68
C GLN A 25 -5.80 0.52 1.63
N VAL A 26 -6.78 -0.25 2.10
CA VAL A 26 -6.58 -1.47 2.87
C VAL A 26 -6.94 -2.66 1.97
N ALA A 27 -5.94 -3.42 1.55
CA ALA A 27 -6.08 -4.66 0.77
C ALA A 27 -5.64 -5.87 1.59
N SER A 28 -5.97 -7.07 1.13
CA SER A 28 -5.70 -8.36 1.80
C SER A 28 -4.27 -8.53 2.36
N GLY A 29 -3.25 -8.10 1.61
CA GLY A 29 -1.84 -8.21 2.05
C GLY A 29 -1.41 -7.23 3.15
N ARG A 30 -2.24 -6.22 3.48
CA ARG A 30 -1.96 -5.18 4.49
C ARG A 30 -0.59 -4.49 4.37
N PHE A 31 0.00 -4.50 3.18
CA PHE A 31 1.32 -3.90 2.96
C PHE A 31 1.31 -2.41 3.29
N GLY A 32 2.21 -2.01 4.21
CA GLY A 32 2.37 -0.63 4.66
C GLY A 32 1.17 -0.06 5.41
N VAL A 33 0.20 -0.88 5.84
CA VAL A 33 -0.93 -0.43 6.65
C VAL A 33 -0.47 -0.32 8.10
N THR A 34 -0.19 0.91 8.52
CA THR A 34 0.19 1.27 9.89
C THR A 34 -0.78 2.30 10.46
N THR A 35 -0.74 2.54 11.77
CA THR A 35 -1.53 3.63 12.38
C THR A 35 -1.23 4.97 11.72
N GLU A 36 0.05 5.28 11.48
CA GLU A 36 0.48 6.52 10.83
C GLU A 36 -0.06 6.64 9.40
N TYR A 37 -0.09 5.54 8.64
CA TYR A 37 -0.69 5.49 7.30
C TYR A 37 -2.20 5.79 7.33
N LEU A 38 -2.92 5.22 8.30
CA LEU A 38 -4.37 5.36 8.41
C LEU A 38 -4.81 6.75 8.89
N VAL A 39 -4.11 7.34 9.87
CA VAL A 39 -4.45 8.69 10.36
C VAL A 39 -4.14 9.79 9.36
N ASN A 40 -3.30 9.50 8.34
CA ASN A 40 -2.99 10.40 7.24
C ASN A 40 -3.91 10.18 6.00
N ALA A 41 -5.07 9.54 6.17
CA ALA A 41 -6.11 9.42 5.14
C ALA A 41 -7.20 10.48 5.30
N ASP A 42 -7.75 10.95 4.19
CA ASP A 42 -9.07 11.61 4.19
C ASP A 42 -10.17 10.56 4.08
N ASP A 43 -9.94 9.55 3.25
CA ASP A 43 -10.82 8.39 3.08
C ASP A 43 -10.03 7.07 3.09
N ILE A 44 -10.64 6.02 3.65
CA ILE A 44 -10.10 4.66 3.64
C ILE A 44 -10.92 3.79 2.68
N GLN A 45 -10.24 3.24 1.68
CA GLN A 45 -10.83 2.29 0.73
C GLN A 45 -10.48 0.85 1.12
N ILE A 46 -11.50 0.06 1.46
CA ILE A 46 -11.36 -1.39 1.62
C ILE A 46 -11.44 -2.02 0.21
N LYS A 47 -10.32 -2.60 -0.26
CA LYS A 47 -10.26 -3.21 -1.59
C LYS A 47 -10.62 -4.69 -1.52
N MET A 48 -11.87 -4.99 -1.85
CA MET A 48 -12.35 -6.38 -1.94
C MET A 48 -11.80 -7.10 -3.19
N ALA A 49 -11.75 -6.43 -4.33
CA ALA A 49 -11.35 -7.01 -5.60
C ALA A 49 -10.87 -5.92 -6.60
N GLN A 50 -10.39 -6.33 -7.77
CA GLN A 50 -10.12 -5.45 -8.91
C GLN A 50 -10.61 -6.07 -10.22
N GLY A 51 -11.08 -5.24 -11.16
CA GLY A 51 -11.65 -5.73 -12.42
C GLY A 51 -10.70 -6.57 -13.28
N ALA A 52 -9.39 -6.30 -13.24
CA ALA A 52 -8.42 -7.04 -14.03
C ALA A 52 -8.20 -8.50 -13.55
N LYS A 53 -8.49 -8.78 -12.27
CA LYS A 53 -8.37 -10.12 -11.66
C LYS A 53 -9.25 -10.22 -10.41
N PRO A 54 -10.57 -10.44 -10.58
CA PRO A 54 -11.52 -10.33 -9.46
C PRO A 54 -11.35 -11.38 -8.36
N GLY A 55 -10.83 -12.57 -8.69
CA GLY A 55 -10.67 -13.69 -7.75
C GLY A 55 -9.28 -13.85 -7.15
N GLU A 56 -8.39 -12.87 -7.35
CA GLU A 56 -6.98 -12.95 -6.93
C GLU A 56 -6.52 -11.68 -6.19
N GLY A 57 -5.45 -11.83 -5.42
CA GLY A 57 -4.78 -10.71 -4.76
C GLY A 57 -3.84 -9.92 -5.68
N GLY A 58 -3.37 -8.79 -5.17
CA GLY A 58 -2.29 -8.00 -5.75
C GLY A 58 -1.02 -8.82 -5.97
N GLN A 59 -0.25 -8.50 -7.02
CA GLN A 59 1.01 -9.17 -7.32
C GLN A 59 2.06 -8.12 -7.69
N LEU A 60 3.23 -8.18 -7.04
CA LEU A 60 4.40 -7.38 -7.38
C LEU A 60 5.62 -8.30 -7.56
N PRO A 61 6.18 -8.43 -8.77
CA PRO A 61 7.35 -9.27 -9.03
C PRO A 61 8.55 -8.87 -8.19
N GLY A 62 9.33 -9.84 -7.71
CA GLY A 62 10.42 -9.61 -6.75
C GLY A 62 11.51 -8.66 -7.25
N HIS A 63 11.84 -8.70 -8.54
CA HIS A 63 12.82 -7.78 -9.13
C HIS A 63 12.36 -6.31 -9.14
N LYS A 64 11.07 -6.05 -8.91
CA LYS A 64 10.53 -4.70 -8.69
C LYS A 64 10.46 -4.31 -7.21
N VAL A 65 10.70 -5.23 -6.29
CA VAL A 65 10.69 -4.99 -4.85
C VAL A 65 12.07 -4.53 -4.44
N ASP A 66 12.36 -3.26 -4.71
CA ASP A 66 13.60 -2.63 -4.28
C ASP A 66 13.62 -2.38 -2.76
N LYS A 67 14.70 -1.78 -2.25
CA LYS A 67 14.86 -1.49 -0.82
C LYS A 67 13.81 -0.52 -0.29
N ASN A 68 13.36 0.44 -1.10
CA ASN A 68 12.37 1.43 -0.68
C ASN A 68 10.98 0.80 -0.58
N ILE A 69 10.59 0.06 -1.62
CA ILE A 69 9.32 -0.69 -1.62
C ILE A 69 9.30 -1.70 -0.49
N ALA A 70 10.38 -2.45 -0.30
CA ALA A 70 10.48 -3.43 0.79
C ALA A 70 10.34 -2.76 2.17
N LYS A 71 10.96 -1.59 2.37
CA LYS A 71 10.85 -0.81 3.59
C LYS A 71 9.40 -0.36 3.82
N VAL A 72 8.75 0.26 2.82
CA VAL A 72 7.37 0.73 2.91
C VAL A 72 6.39 -0.41 3.20
N ARG A 73 6.64 -1.58 2.62
CA ARG A 73 5.76 -2.74 2.74
C ARG A 73 6.09 -3.67 3.91
N HIS A 74 7.13 -3.37 4.68
CA HIS A 74 7.68 -4.26 5.71
C HIS A 74 7.97 -5.67 5.17
N SER A 75 8.52 -5.75 3.97
CA SER A 75 8.82 -7.00 3.27
C SER A 75 10.32 -7.17 3.01
N THR A 76 10.70 -8.26 2.34
CA THR A 76 12.10 -8.53 1.99
C THR A 76 12.43 -7.99 0.60
N PRO A 77 13.52 -7.21 0.41
CA PRO A 77 13.95 -6.77 -0.92
C PRO A 77 14.23 -7.96 -1.86
N GLY A 78 13.83 -7.84 -3.13
CA GLY A 78 14.04 -8.86 -4.15
C GLY A 78 13.03 -10.02 -4.11
N VAL A 79 12.20 -10.13 -3.08
CA VAL A 79 11.21 -11.21 -2.93
C VAL A 79 9.87 -10.78 -3.52
N GLY A 80 9.26 -11.64 -4.35
CA GLY A 80 7.95 -11.38 -4.93
C GLY A 80 6.86 -11.28 -3.87
N LEU A 81 5.96 -10.32 -4.04
CA LEU A 81 4.82 -10.11 -3.13
C LEU A 81 3.55 -10.52 -3.83
N ILE A 82 2.92 -11.59 -3.33
CA ILE A 82 1.61 -12.05 -3.77
C ILE A 82 0.69 -11.90 -2.56
N SER A 83 -0.28 -11.01 -2.65
CA SER A 83 -1.28 -10.86 -1.60
C SER A 83 -2.24 -12.05 -1.63
N PRO A 84 -2.76 -12.51 -0.47
CA PRO A 84 -3.85 -13.49 -0.45
C PRO A 84 -5.05 -12.98 -1.27
N PRO A 85 -5.84 -13.87 -1.91
CA PRO A 85 -7.06 -13.45 -2.57
C PRO A 85 -8.09 -12.80 -1.62
N PRO A 86 -8.42 -13.41 -0.45
CA PRO A 86 -9.35 -12.79 0.48
C PRO A 86 -8.63 -11.89 1.49
N HIS A 87 -9.37 -10.94 2.04
CA HIS A 87 -9.06 -10.38 3.34
C HIS A 87 -9.22 -11.49 4.39
N HIS A 88 -8.23 -11.74 5.23
CA HIS A 88 -8.33 -12.82 6.22
C HIS A 88 -9.31 -12.50 7.36
N ASP A 89 -9.73 -11.25 7.45
CA ASP A 89 -10.65 -10.67 8.42
C ASP A 89 -12.01 -10.31 7.82
N ILE A 90 -12.30 -10.69 6.57
CA ILE A 90 -13.59 -10.49 5.89
C ILE A 90 -13.99 -11.75 5.12
#